data_AF-A0A0B3ALE3-F1
#
_entry.id   AF-A0A0B3ALE3-F1
#
_cell.length_a   1.000
_cell.length_b   1.000
_cell.length_c   1.000
_cell.angle_alpha   90.00
_cell.angle_beta   90.00
_cell.angle_gamma   90.00
#
_symmetry.space_group_name_H-M   'P 1'
#
loop_
_entity.id
_entity.type
_entity.pdbx_description
1 polymer ?
#
loop_
_entity_poly.entity_id
_entity_poly.type
_entity_poly.pdbx_seq_one_letter_code
_entity_poly.pdbx_strand_id
1 'polypeptide(L)'
;MEMKILFLLNFIISLGIFIFLSVKSFLFYKTKDYHKISFYFFVIGLLYLFLSLFSFVWFFGFLNYSPEDFLFLYSFLIVFQSLLFFRIIYFMSLHKKLLYLLMFYLIGVGSMLYSFSTFANFIIIISFLLMFLFFMDLIFRDDNYQALGYFGMFYSILGLSFETLLIFQIGNVYLLNLLLNLVFCFFIFIFIKDLQKIPLVSKEDLNKGPRPPFLVILGHLFFIIIFVNFIFIGTIGIHEFGHFSISKFYNCDYRKIVYEDDFFRTEVLCDGKIDNSLVLLGGILAPFLLAILLFFIGGKFMKEMAFLLSGFNFLAIAKDLQDFGLSQNLIFAVLLLGGSFLIYGIIIISKLRIEDEVYL
;
A
#
# COMPACT_ATOMS: atom_id res chain seq x y z
N MET A 1 36.21 9.83 -17.75
CA MET A 1 35.64 10.58 -18.90
C MET A 1 34.14 10.38 -19.01
N GLU A 2 33.64 9.16 -18.78
CA GLU A 2 32.21 8.81 -18.83
C GLU A 2 31.31 9.59 -17.86
N MET A 3 31.70 9.75 -16.59
CA MET A 3 30.88 10.49 -15.61
C MET A 3 30.71 11.98 -15.93
N LYS A 4 31.72 12.63 -16.53
CA LYS A 4 31.60 14.05 -16.94
C LYS A 4 30.55 14.23 -18.02
N ILE A 5 30.44 13.27 -18.94
CA ILE A 5 29.40 13.30 -19.98
C ILE A 5 28.02 13.16 -19.34
N LEU A 6 27.86 12.24 -18.38
CA LEU A 6 26.61 12.09 -17.64
C LEU A 6 26.23 13.36 -16.86
N PHE A 7 27.19 14.01 -16.21
CA PHE A 7 26.97 15.29 -15.53
C PHE A 7 26.46 16.36 -16.49
N LEU A 8 27.10 16.50 -17.65
CA LEU A 8 26.68 17.45 -18.69
C LEU A 8 25.28 17.13 -19.23
N LEU A 9 24.97 15.86 -19.49
CA LEU A 9 23.65 15.45 -19.96
C LEU A 9 22.56 15.74 -18.93
N ASN A 10 22.78 15.42 -17.65
CA ASN A 10 21.80 15.73 -16.60
C ASN A 10 21.63 17.24 -16.42
N PHE A 11 22.71 18.02 -16.54
CA PHE A 11 22.65 19.48 -16.54
C PHE A 11 21.71 19.99 -17.63
N ILE A 12 21.91 19.54 -18.88
CA ILE A 12 21.10 19.92 -20.05
C ILE A 12 19.63 19.50 -19.85
N ILE A 13 19.38 18.26 -19.45
CA ILE A 13 18.02 17.74 -19.25
C ILE A 13 17.29 18.51 -18.14
N SER A 14 17.93 18.66 -16.97
CA SER A 14 17.33 19.36 -15.83
C SER A 14 17.09 20.84 -16.11
N LEU A 15 18.02 21.49 -16.80
CA LEU A 15 17.85 22.87 -17.25
C LEU A 15 16.71 22.98 -18.27
N GLY A 16 16.62 22.02 -19.20
CA GLY A 16 15.53 21.93 -20.17
C GLY A 16 14.16 21.81 -19.50
N ILE A 17 14.03 20.96 -18.47
CA ILE A 17 12.82 20.83 -17.66
C ILE A 17 12.47 22.16 -16.99
N PHE A 18 13.44 22.82 -16.35
CA PHE A 18 13.23 24.12 -15.72
C PHE A 18 12.74 25.18 -16.70
N ILE A 19 13.40 25.32 -17.85
CA ILE A 19 13.04 26.32 -18.88
C ILE A 19 11.63 26.01 -19.41
N PHE A 20 11.37 24.75 -19.76
CA PHE A 20 10.06 24.34 -20.29
C PHE A 20 8.94 24.65 -19.30
N LEU A 21 9.10 24.25 -18.04
CA LEU A 21 8.11 24.49 -16.99
C LEU A 21 7.92 25.96 -16.68
N SER A 22 8.99 26.75 -16.65
CA SER A 22 8.91 28.19 -16.39
C SER A 22 8.16 28.92 -17.50
N VAL A 23 8.47 28.62 -18.76
CA VAL A 23 7.78 29.21 -19.92
C VAL A 23 6.30 28.82 -19.93
N LYS A 24 5.99 27.53 -19.73
CA LYS A 24 4.59 27.06 -19.71
C LYS A 24 3.82 27.61 -18.52
N SER A 25 4.44 27.66 -17.34
CA SER A 25 3.84 28.25 -16.15
C SER A 25 3.49 29.73 -16.38
N PHE A 26 4.39 30.51 -16.99
CA PHE A 26 4.11 31.91 -17.33
C PHE A 26 2.95 32.06 -18.33
N LEU A 27 2.85 31.19 -19.33
CA LEU A 27 1.73 31.19 -20.27
C LEU A 27 0.40 30.85 -19.58
N PHE A 28 0.39 29.87 -18.68
CA PHE A 28 -0.79 29.49 -17.89
C PHE A 28 -1.18 30.53 -16.84
N TYR A 29 -0.21 31.29 -16.30
CA TYR A 29 -0.50 32.34 -15.33
C TYR A 29 -1.46 33.40 -15.88
N LYS A 30 -1.45 33.61 -17.21
CA LYS A 30 -2.35 34.56 -17.89
C LYS A 30 -3.81 34.12 -17.88
N THR A 31 -4.10 32.83 -17.68
CA THR A 31 -5.48 32.32 -17.56
C THR A 31 -5.86 32.19 -16.08
N LYS A 32 -6.91 32.92 -15.67
CA LYS A 32 -7.30 33.07 -14.24
C LYS A 32 -7.54 31.72 -13.54
N ASP A 33 -8.08 30.74 -14.24
CA ASP A 33 -8.42 29.43 -13.65
C ASP A 33 -7.19 28.57 -13.33
N TYR A 34 -6.08 28.78 -14.04
CA TYR A 34 -4.87 27.95 -13.93
C TYR A 34 -3.76 28.56 -13.09
N HIS A 35 -3.98 29.75 -12.52
CA HIS A 35 -2.97 30.51 -11.77
C HIS A 35 -2.31 29.70 -10.64
N LYS A 36 -3.12 28.98 -9.85
CA LYS A 36 -2.61 28.14 -8.75
C LYS A 36 -1.80 26.94 -9.25
N ILE A 37 -2.25 26.28 -10.31
CA ILE A 37 -1.57 25.12 -10.90
C ILE A 37 -0.26 25.55 -11.57
N SER A 38 -0.28 26.70 -12.26
CA SER A 38 0.89 27.36 -12.85
C SER A 38 2.00 27.57 -11.81
N PHE A 39 1.66 28.08 -10.62
CA PHE A 39 2.63 28.25 -9.53
C PHE A 39 3.30 26.94 -9.14
N TYR A 40 2.55 25.84 -8.98
CA TYR A 40 3.13 24.54 -8.63
C TYR A 40 4.08 24.00 -9.70
N PHE A 41 3.74 24.15 -10.99
CA PHE A 41 4.66 23.79 -12.08
C PHE A 41 5.94 24.60 -12.07
N PHE A 42 5.87 25.89 -11.74
CA PHE A 42 7.06 26.72 -11.61
C PHE A 42 7.96 26.25 -10.46
N VAL A 43 7.36 25.91 -9.31
CA VAL A 43 8.12 25.38 -8.16
C VAL A 43 8.78 24.05 -8.51
N ILE A 44 8.10 23.14 -9.24
CA ILE A 44 8.74 21.91 -9.76
C ILE A 44 9.95 22.29 -10.64
N GLY A 45 9.79 23.27 -11.54
CA GLY A 45 10.89 23.78 -12.36
C GLY A 45 12.09 24.24 -11.52
N LEU A 46 11.86 24.98 -10.43
CA LEU A 46 12.94 25.45 -9.55
C LEU A 46 13.73 24.30 -8.89
N LEU A 47 13.07 23.19 -8.56
CA LEU A 47 13.76 21.99 -8.04
C LEU A 47 14.73 21.41 -9.08
N TYR A 48 14.33 21.40 -10.36
CA TYR A 48 15.19 20.95 -11.46
C TYR A 48 16.29 21.95 -11.80
N LEU A 49 16.09 23.25 -11.58
CA LEU A 49 17.18 24.24 -11.63
C LEU A 49 18.24 23.92 -10.57
N PHE A 50 17.82 23.61 -9.35
CA PHE A 50 18.75 23.21 -8.28
C PHE A 50 19.54 21.97 -8.67
N LEU A 51 18.88 20.92 -9.18
CA LEU A 51 19.56 19.72 -9.68
C LEU A 51 20.56 20.04 -10.81
N SER A 52 20.19 20.93 -11.73
CA SER A 52 21.05 21.41 -12.81
C SER A 52 22.32 22.09 -12.28
N LEU A 53 22.19 22.95 -11.27
CA LEU A 53 23.34 23.62 -10.64
C LEU A 53 24.32 22.60 -10.02
N PHE A 54 23.85 21.57 -9.32
CA PHE A 54 24.73 20.52 -8.78
C PHE A 54 25.43 19.74 -9.89
N SER A 55 24.72 19.37 -10.95
CA SER A 55 25.33 18.71 -12.11
C SER A 55 26.41 19.56 -12.79
N PHE A 56 26.20 20.88 -12.87
CA PHE A 56 27.19 21.81 -13.40
C PHE A 56 28.43 21.88 -12.50
N VAL A 57 28.24 22.02 -11.19
CA VAL A 57 29.33 22.09 -10.21
C VAL A 57 30.16 20.80 -10.23
N TRP A 58 29.53 19.62 -10.32
CA TRP A 58 30.23 18.35 -10.47
C TRP A 58 30.94 18.19 -11.82
N PHE A 59 30.37 18.72 -12.91
CA PHE A 59 31.02 18.69 -14.22
C PHE A 59 32.38 19.41 -14.23
N PHE A 60 32.45 20.59 -13.60
CA PHE A 60 33.69 21.37 -13.47
C PHE A 60 34.62 20.84 -12.37
N GLY A 61 34.16 19.91 -11.52
CA GLY A 61 34.95 19.35 -10.43
C GLY A 61 35.16 20.31 -9.26
N PHE A 62 34.29 21.31 -9.10
CA PHE A 62 34.33 22.20 -7.92
C PHE A 62 33.93 21.48 -6.64
N LEU A 63 33.10 20.43 -6.75
CA LEU A 63 32.76 19.50 -5.68
C LEU A 63 33.05 18.07 -6.14
N ASN A 64 33.46 17.23 -5.20
CA ASN A 64 33.59 15.79 -5.44
C ASN A 64 32.20 15.16 -5.49
N TYR A 65 31.98 14.27 -6.45
CA TYR A 65 30.75 13.52 -6.57
C TYR A 65 30.76 12.32 -5.62
N SER A 66 29.68 12.18 -4.84
CA SER A 66 29.34 10.97 -4.09
C SER A 66 27.95 10.47 -4.54
N PRO A 67 27.79 9.17 -4.83
CA PRO A 67 26.48 8.59 -5.16
C PRO A 67 25.44 8.80 -4.05
N GLU A 68 25.87 8.74 -2.79
CA GLU A 68 24.98 8.90 -1.63
C GLU A 68 24.47 10.33 -1.51
N ASP A 69 25.33 11.33 -1.73
CA ASP A 69 24.94 12.74 -1.73
C ASP A 69 23.94 13.05 -2.84
N PHE A 70 24.19 12.49 -4.04
CA PHE A 70 23.27 12.63 -5.16
C PHE A 70 21.93 11.96 -4.88
N LEU A 71 21.93 10.74 -4.35
CA LEU A 71 20.73 10.01 -3.98
C LEU A 71 19.91 10.78 -2.93
N PHE A 72 20.58 11.37 -1.93
CA PHE A 72 19.94 12.21 -0.93
C PHE A 72 19.29 13.45 -1.57
N LEU A 73 20.01 14.19 -2.40
CA LEU A 73 19.47 15.35 -3.13
C LEU A 73 18.29 14.97 -4.03
N TYR A 74 18.39 13.82 -4.71
CA TYR A 74 17.33 13.31 -5.57
C TYR A 74 16.09 12.90 -4.77
N SER A 75 16.27 12.26 -3.60
CA SER A 75 15.16 11.90 -2.71
C SER A 75 14.38 13.14 -2.27
N PHE A 76 15.07 14.24 -1.93
CA PHE A 76 14.44 15.50 -1.60
C PHE A 76 13.64 16.05 -2.80
N LEU A 77 14.23 16.06 -3.99
CA LEU A 77 13.52 16.49 -5.21
C LEU A 77 12.23 15.69 -5.42
N ILE A 78 12.29 14.36 -5.30
CA ILE A 78 11.13 13.48 -5.52
C ILE A 78 10.05 13.66 -4.44
N VAL A 79 10.43 13.87 -3.17
CA VAL A 79 9.46 14.22 -2.10
C VAL A 79 8.70 15.48 -2.47
N PHE A 80 9.40 16.58 -2.75
CA PHE A 80 8.76 17.84 -3.07
C PHE A 80 7.92 17.76 -4.35
N GLN A 81 8.43 17.06 -5.36
CA GLN A 81 7.70 16.78 -6.59
C GLN A 81 6.39 16.01 -6.31
N SER A 82 6.43 14.96 -5.47
CA SER A 82 5.24 14.18 -5.12
C SER A 82 4.19 15.01 -4.36
N LEU A 83 4.63 15.88 -3.45
CA LEU A 83 3.76 16.81 -2.72
C LEU A 83 3.13 17.87 -3.64
N LEU A 84 3.87 18.35 -4.64
CA LEU A 84 3.37 19.30 -5.62
C LEU A 84 2.38 18.63 -6.58
N PHE A 85 2.65 17.40 -7.04
CA PHE A 85 1.68 16.62 -7.82
C PHE A 85 0.42 16.31 -7.02
N PHE A 86 0.55 15.94 -5.74
CA PHE A 86 -0.61 15.80 -4.86
C PHE A 86 -1.48 17.05 -4.89
N ARG A 87 -0.89 18.24 -4.73
CA ARG A 87 -1.64 19.50 -4.76
C ARG A 87 -2.32 19.72 -6.10
N ILE A 88 -1.61 19.52 -7.22
CA ILE A 88 -2.16 19.68 -8.57
C ILE A 88 -3.35 18.73 -8.77
N ILE A 89 -3.17 17.44 -8.48
CA ILE A 89 -4.21 16.41 -8.66
C ILE A 89 -5.39 16.66 -7.72
N TYR A 90 -5.14 17.06 -6.47
CA TYR A 90 -6.18 17.45 -5.52
C TYR A 90 -6.98 18.67 -6.00
N PHE A 91 -6.35 19.65 -6.66
CA PHE A 91 -7.09 20.77 -7.27
C PHE A 91 -7.96 20.32 -8.45
N MET A 92 -7.53 19.29 -9.19
CA MET A 92 -8.27 18.75 -10.33
C MET A 92 -9.41 17.81 -9.91
N SER A 93 -9.27 17.11 -8.78
CA SER A 93 -10.23 16.09 -8.33
C SER A 93 -11.09 16.50 -7.14
N LEU A 94 -10.57 17.37 -6.27
CA LEU A 94 -11.21 17.79 -5.01
C LEU A 94 -11.63 16.61 -4.10
N HIS A 95 -11.08 15.42 -4.31
CA HIS A 95 -11.40 14.24 -3.50
C HIS A 95 -10.72 14.30 -2.13
N LYS A 96 -11.54 14.39 -1.07
CA LYS A 96 -11.06 14.37 0.32
C LYS A 96 -10.25 13.12 0.66
N LYS A 97 -10.49 11.98 0.00
CA LYS A 97 -9.77 10.73 0.26
C LYS A 97 -8.28 10.80 -0.07
N LEU A 98 -7.88 11.68 -1.01
CA LEU A 98 -6.46 11.93 -1.30
C LEU A 98 -5.72 12.52 -0.09
N LEU A 99 -6.40 13.27 0.79
CA LEU A 99 -5.79 13.80 2.01
C LEU A 99 -5.39 12.68 2.99
N TYR A 100 -6.19 11.61 3.10
CA TYR A 100 -5.81 10.46 3.93
C TYR A 100 -4.55 9.78 3.39
N LEU A 101 -4.44 9.64 2.08
CA LEU A 101 -3.26 9.06 1.45
C LEU A 101 -2.01 9.91 1.70
N LEU A 102 -2.13 11.24 1.64
CA LEU A 102 -1.05 12.15 2.01
C LEU A 102 -0.64 11.98 3.48
N MET A 103 -1.60 11.83 4.40
CA MET A 103 -1.29 11.62 5.82
C MET A 103 -0.52 10.31 6.04
N PHE A 104 -0.93 9.22 5.39
CA PHE A 104 -0.17 7.96 5.42
C PHE A 104 1.24 8.11 4.86
N TYR A 105 1.39 8.84 3.75
CA TYR A 105 2.69 9.15 3.18
C TYR A 105 3.60 9.91 4.17
N LEU A 106 3.08 10.97 4.80
CA LEU A 106 3.84 11.78 5.76
C LEU A 106 4.26 10.96 7.00
N ILE A 107 3.38 10.09 7.50
CA ILE A 107 3.71 9.15 8.58
C ILE A 107 4.81 8.18 8.12
N GLY A 108 4.70 7.64 6.90
CA GLY A 108 5.69 6.75 6.31
C GLY A 108 7.07 7.41 6.21
N VAL A 109 7.15 8.61 5.63
CA VAL A 109 8.38 9.41 5.53
C VAL A 109 8.94 9.73 6.92
N GLY A 110 8.10 10.15 7.87
CA GLY A 110 8.53 10.49 9.24
C GLY A 110 9.06 9.28 10.02
N SER A 111 8.44 8.11 9.84
CA SER A 111 8.85 6.87 10.53
C SER A 111 10.22 6.36 10.08
N MET A 112 10.68 6.73 8.88
CA MET A 112 11.92 6.22 8.30
C MET A 112 13.16 7.06 8.63
N LEU A 113 13.01 8.18 9.35
CA LEU A 113 14.12 9.06 9.77
C LEU A 113 15.18 8.37 10.66
N TYR A 114 14.94 7.13 11.11
CA TYR A 114 15.82 6.40 12.03
C TYR A 114 17.03 5.71 11.36
N SER A 115 17.07 5.53 10.04
CA SER A 115 18.16 4.79 9.35
C SER A 115 18.74 5.57 8.16
N PHE A 116 19.80 6.35 8.40
CA PHE A 116 20.34 7.31 7.43
C PHE A 116 20.80 6.69 6.09
N SER A 117 21.37 5.48 6.10
CA SER A 117 21.96 4.86 4.90
C SER A 117 20.93 4.32 3.91
N THR A 118 19.76 3.90 4.39
CA THR A 118 18.67 3.36 3.55
C THR A 118 17.53 4.36 3.35
N PHE A 119 17.52 5.44 4.13
CA PHE A 119 16.47 6.46 4.16
C PHE A 119 16.13 7.02 2.78
N ALA A 120 17.14 7.40 1.99
CA ALA A 120 16.91 8.04 0.70
C ALA A 120 16.20 7.13 -0.30
N ASN A 121 16.63 5.87 -0.44
CA ASN A 121 15.98 4.88 -1.32
C ASN A 121 14.53 4.63 -0.90
N PHE A 122 14.28 4.41 0.41
CA PHE A 122 12.93 4.16 0.90
C PHE A 122 11.99 5.35 0.67
N ILE A 123 12.47 6.58 0.87
CA ILE A 123 11.68 7.78 0.57
C ILE A 123 11.32 7.84 -0.91
N ILE A 124 12.27 7.56 -1.80
CA ILE A 124 12.03 7.60 -3.24
C ILE A 124 10.96 6.57 -3.61
N ILE A 125 11.07 5.34 -3.09
CA ILE A 125 10.08 4.27 -3.29
C ILE A 125 8.70 4.68 -2.80
N ILE A 126 8.59 5.15 -1.56
CA ILE A 126 7.31 5.56 -0.97
C ILE A 126 6.70 6.73 -1.77
N SER A 127 7.53 7.65 -2.28
CA SER A 127 7.08 8.79 -3.10
C SER A 127 6.60 8.36 -4.49
N PHE A 128 7.27 7.41 -5.15
CA PHE A 128 6.80 6.84 -6.40
C PHE A 128 5.54 5.99 -6.22
N LEU A 129 5.42 5.26 -5.11
CA LEU A 129 4.21 4.52 -4.77
C LEU A 129 3.04 5.48 -4.54
N LEU A 130 3.27 6.61 -3.87
CA LEU A 130 2.27 7.65 -3.72
C LEU A 130 1.83 8.22 -5.07
N MET A 131 2.77 8.59 -5.94
CA MET A 131 2.47 9.10 -7.28
C MET A 131 1.69 8.08 -8.10
N PHE A 132 2.08 6.80 -8.05
CA PHE A 132 1.36 5.70 -8.70
C PHE A 132 -0.11 5.66 -8.26
N LEU A 133 -0.38 5.77 -6.96
CA LEU A 133 -1.74 5.77 -6.42
C LEU A 133 -2.55 7.00 -6.85
N PHE A 134 -1.93 8.18 -6.93
CA PHE A 134 -2.60 9.39 -7.44
C PHE A 134 -2.98 9.26 -8.91
N PHE A 135 -2.09 8.70 -9.73
CA PHE A 135 -2.35 8.53 -11.15
C PHE A 135 -3.34 7.40 -11.45
N MET A 136 -3.34 6.35 -10.63
CA MET A 136 -4.40 5.34 -10.63
C MET A 136 -5.77 5.98 -10.40
N ASP A 137 -5.91 6.85 -9.40
CA ASP A 137 -7.17 7.55 -9.11
C ASP A 137 -7.69 8.33 -10.34
N LEU A 138 -6.79 8.96 -11.12
CA LEU A 138 -7.14 9.67 -12.35
C LEU A 138 -7.62 8.76 -13.49
N ILE A 139 -7.17 7.50 -13.56
CA ILE A 139 -7.61 6.55 -14.60
C ILE A 139 -9.03 6.07 -14.35
N PHE A 140 -9.36 5.76 -13.10
CA PHE A 140 -10.69 5.24 -12.75
C PHE A 140 -11.78 6.31 -12.76
N ARG A 141 -11.41 7.55 -13.06
CA ARG A 141 -12.34 8.64 -13.31
C ARG A 141 -12.80 8.58 -14.77
N ASP A 142 -14.12 8.59 -15.03
CA ASP A 142 -14.73 8.56 -16.39
C ASP A 142 -14.45 9.83 -17.24
N ASP A 143 -13.46 10.63 -16.85
CA ASP A 143 -13.17 11.92 -17.45
C ASP A 143 -12.03 11.82 -18.49
N ASN A 144 -11.83 12.91 -19.22
CA ASN A 144 -10.72 13.08 -20.18
C ASN A 144 -9.30 12.98 -19.55
N TYR A 145 -9.17 12.68 -18.25
CA TYR A 145 -7.91 12.56 -17.52
C TYR A 145 -7.27 11.17 -17.59
N GLN A 146 -7.88 10.18 -18.24
CA GLN A 146 -7.34 8.80 -18.30
C GLN A 146 -5.95 8.73 -18.91
N ALA A 147 -5.69 9.43 -20.02
CA ALA A 147 -4.38 9.46 -20.67
C ALA A 147 -3.30 9.97 -19.70
N LEU A 148 -3.61 11.05 -18.98
CA LEU A 148 -2.75 11.62 -17.94
C LEU A 148 -2.42 10.59 -16.85
N GLY A 149 -3.43 9.87 -16.40
CA GLY A 149 -3.31 8.79 -15.43
C GLY A 149 -2.38 7.67 -15.92
N TYR A 150 -2.57 7.16 -17.14
CA TYR A 150 -1.71 6.12 -17.72
C TYR A 150 -0.24 6.55 -17.81
N PHE A 151 0.03 7.77 -18.29
CA PHE A 151 1.40 8.27 -18.39
C PHE A 151 2.05 8.50 -17.02
N GLY A 152 1.31 9.02 -16.04
CA GLY A 152 1.83 9.21 -14.68
C GLY A 152 2.06 7.88 -13.95
N MET A 153 1.21 6.88 -14.17
CA MET A 153 1.47 5.51 -13.71
C MET A 153 2.72 4.93 -14.35
N PHE A 154 2.88 5.06 -15.67
CA PHE A 154 4.06 4.57 -16.37
C PHE A 154 5.34 5.18 -15.80
N TYR A 155 5.37 6.50 -15.60
CA TYR A 155 6.49 7.18 -14.95
C TYR A 155 6.76 6.64 -13.54
N SER A 156 5.71 6.39 -12.75
CA SER A 156 5.84 5.89 -11.38
C SER A 156 6.33 4.44 -11.32
N ILE A 157 5.83 3.56 -12.19
CA ILE A 157 6.28 2.16 -12.30
C ILE A 157 7.75 2.10 -12.73
N LEU A 158 8.14 2.95 -13.68
CA LEU A 158 9.52 3.02 -14.17
C LEU A 158 10.47 3.54 -13.07
N GLY A 159 10.02 4.51 -12.26
CA GLY A 159 10.76 4.92 -11.06
C GLY A 159 10.93 3.78 -10.04
N LEU A 160 9.84 3.07 -9.72
CA LEU A 160 9.88 1.93 -8.80
C LEU A 160 10.79 0.80 -9.31
N SER A 161 10.77 0.51 -10.60
CA SER A 161 11.62 -0.54 -11.18
C SER A 161 13.09 -0.15 -11.13
N PHE A 162 13.43 1.11 -11.39
CA PHE A 162 14.80 1.61 -11.28
C PHE A 162 15.32 1.59 -9.83
N GLU A 163 14.51 2.02 -8.86
CA GLU A 163 14.87 1.90 -7.44
C GLU A 163 15.06 0.44 -7.01
N THR A 164 14.23 -0.46 -7.52
CA THR A 164 14.40 -1.91 -7.25
C THR A 164 15.74 -2.40 -7.79
N LEU A 165 16.12 -2.01 -9.02
CA LEU A 165 17.44 -2.35 -9.58
C LEU A 165 18.59 -1.80 -8.71
N LEU A 166 18.47 -0.57 -8.20
CA LEU A 166 19.47 0.03 -7.33
C LEU A 166 19.62 -0.72 -6.00
N ILE A 167 18.52 -1.20 -5.40
CA ILE A 167 18.58 -2.04 -4.19
C ILE A 167 19.37 -3.33 -4.45
N PHE A 168 19.19 -3.95 -5.62
CA PHE A 168 19.96 -5.13 -6.03
C PHE A 168 21.38 -4.80 -6.52
N GLN A 169 21.83 -3.55 -6.37
CA GLN A 169 23.13 -3.06 -6.83
C GLN A 169 23.34 -3.21 -8.34
N ILE A 170 22.24 -3.19 -9.11
CA ILE A 170 22.26 -3.27 -10.56
C ILE A 170 22.17 -1.87 -11.16
N GLY A 171 23.23 -1.46 -11.86
CA GLY A 171 23.30 -0.17 -12.54
C GLY A 171 23.92 0.94 -11.68
N ASN A 172 23.91 2.16 -12.22
CA ASN A 172 24.48 3.34 -11.57
C ASN A 172 23.35 4.32 -11.21
N VAL A 173 23.30 4.76 -9.95
CA VAL A 173 22.32 5.71 -9.41
C VAL A 173 22.15 6.93 -10.33
N TYR A 174 23.26 7.49 -10.80
CA TYR A 174 23.25 8.68 -11.65
C TYR A 174 22.64 8.42 -13.02
N LEU A 175 22.96 7.27 -13.63
CA LEU A 175 22.46 6.91 -14.96
C LEU A 175 20.96 6.62 -14.94
N LEU A 176 20.50 5.85 -13.96
CA LEU A 176 19.08 5.50 -13.83
C LEU A 176 18.23 6.75 -13.55
N ASN A 177 18.71 7.65 -12.68
CA ASN A 177 18.01 8.91 -12.41
C ASN A 177 18.01 9.86 -13.61
N LEU A 178 19.07 9.86 -14.43
CA LEU A 178 19.11 10.61 -15.68
C LEU A 178 18.04 10.12 -16.68
N LEU A 179 17.90 8.80 -16.84
CA LEU A 179 16.85 8.21 -17.66
C LEU A 179 15.46 8.57 -17.13
N LEU A 180 15.28 8.52 -15.81
CA LEU A 180 14.01 8.88 -15.18
C LEU A 180 13.67 10.36 -15.36
N ASN A 181 14.65 11.26 -15.31
CA ASN A 181 14.46 12.68 -15.62
C ASN A 181 14.09 12.92 -17.09
N LEU A 182 14.63 12.13 -18.01
CA LEU A 182 14.24 12.19 -19.44
C LEU A 182 12.78 11.77 -19.62
N VAL A 183 12.38 10.65 -19.02
CA VAL A 183 10.98 10.18 -19.02
C VAL A 183 10.07 11.22 -18.37
N PHE A 184 10.52 11.84 -17.28
CA PHE A 184 9.80 12.91 -16.60
C PHE A 184 9.53 14.12 -17.50
N CYS A 185 10.54 14.54 -18.28
CA CYS A 185 10.38 15.64 -19.24
C CYS A 185 9.27 15.34 -20.27
N PHE A 186 9.26 14.11 -20.81
CA PHE A 186 8.22 13.66 -21.72
C PHE A 186 6.84 13.59 -21.04
N PHE A 187 6.78 13.05 -19.82
CA PHE A 187 5.57 12.99 -19.02
C PHE A 187 4.98 14.39 -18.78
N ILE A 188 5.79 15.35 -18.32
CA ILE A 188 5.34 16.73 -18.05
C ILE A 188 4.86 17.43 -19.32
N PHE A 189 5.51 17.18 -20.46
CA PHE A 189 5.06 17.73 -21.74
C PHE A 189 3.62 17.28 -22.07
N ILE A 190 3.34 15.98 -21.93
CA ILE A 190 1.99 15.43 -22.13
C ILE A 190 1.02 15.98 -21.08
N PHE A 191 1.45 16.01 -19.81
CA PHE A 191 0.64 16.50 -18.70
C PHE A 191 0.10 17.90 -18.99
N ILE A 192 0.99 18.82 -19.35
CA ILE A 192 0.63 20.21 -19.64
C ILE A 192 -0.28 20.30 -20.88
N LYS A 193 -0.01 19.51 -21.93
CA LYS A 193 -0.81 19.50 -23.15
C LYS A 193 -2.24 19.05 -22.89
N ASP A 194 -2.44 18.03 -22.06
CA ASP A 194 -3.77 17.51 -21.75
C ASP A 194 -4.50 18.39 -20.73
N LEU A 195 -3.78 18.99 -19.77
CA LEU A 195 -4.37 19.98 -18.86
C LEU A 195 -5.00 21.17 -19.61
N GLN A 196 -4.45 21.59 -20.75
CA GLN A 196 -5.01 22.68 -21.57
C GLN A 196 -6.35 22.34 -22.23
N LYS A 197 -6.63 21.05 -22.46
CA LYS A 197 -7.84 20.61 -23.17
C LYS A 197 -9.02 20.40 -22.25
N ILE A 198 -8.76 20.20 -20.96
CA ILE A 198 -9.77 19.72 -20.01
C ILE A 198 -10.16 20.89 -19.10
N PRO A 199 -11.43 21.33 -19.12
CA PRO A 199 -11.87 22.39 -18.22
C PRO A 199 -11.66 21.94 -16.77
N LEU A 200 -11.10 22.83 -15.94
CA LEU A 200 -11.01 22.58 -14.50
C LEU A 200 -12.44 22.44 -13.95
N VAL A 201 -12.71 21.28 -13.34
CA VAL A 201 -14.04 20.89 -12.89
C VAL A 201 -14.67 21.98 -12.03
N SER A 202 -15.86 22.44 -12.43
CA SER A 202 -16.63 23.40 -11.63
C SER A 202 -17.11 22.72 -10.34
N LYS A 203 -17.24 23.48 -9.25
CA LYS A 203 -17.76 22.95 -7.98
C LYS A 203 -19.16 22.32 -8.10
N GLU A 204 -19.90 22.60 -9.19
CA GLU A 204 -21.25 22.09 -9.44
C GLU A 204 -21.27 20.66 -10.02
N ASP A 205 -20.20 20.21 -10.70
CA ASP A 205 -20.08 18.83 -11.21
C ASP A 205 -19.68 17.82 -10.11
N LEU A 206 -19.30 18.27 -8.91
CA LEU A 206 -19.04 17.41 -7.74
C LEU A 206 -20.29 16.65 -7.26
N ASN A 207 -21.49 17.08 -7.67
CA ASN A 207 -22.76 16.48 -7.29
C ASN A 207 -23.22 15.33 -8.21
N LYS A 208 -22.52 15.06 -9.32
CA LYS A 208 -22.71 13.82 -10.09
C LYS A 208 -21.94 12.73 -9.35
N GLY A 209 -22.67 11.92 -8.58
CA GLY A 209 -22.14 10.95 -7.64
C GLY A 209 -20.92 10.20 -8.19
N PRO A 210 -19.76 10.26 -7.52
CA PRO A 210 -18.55 9.62 -8.01
C PRO A 210 -18.76 8.10 -8.03
N ARG A 211 -18.44 7.45 -9.15
CA ARG A 211 -18.11 6.02 -9.13
C ARG A 211 -17.00 5.81 -8.10
N PRO A 212 -17.01 4.71 -7.33
CA PRO A 212 -16.10 4.54 -6.21
C PRO A 212 -14.67 4.65 -6.73
N PRO A 213 -13.89 5.68 -6.31
CA PRO A 213 -12.51 5.84 -6.76
C PRO A 213 -11.72 4.58 -6.41
N PHE A 214 -10.59 4.33 -7.09
CA PHE A 214 -9.67 3.24 -6.73
C PHE A 214 -9.35 3.21 -5.22
N LEU A 215 -9.32 4.38 -4.57
CA LEU A 215 -9.17 4.52 -3.13
C LEU A 215 -10.29 3.88 -2.28
N VAL A 216 -11.53 3.80 -2.79
CA VAL A 216 -12.62 3.02 -2.19
C VAL A 216 -12.27 1.53 -2.24
N ILE A 217 -11.88 1.04 -3.41
CA ILE A 217 -11.50 -0.37 -3.61
C ILE A 217 -10.32 -0.74 -2.70
N LEU A 218 -9.30 0.12 -2.64
CA LEU A 218 -8.14 -0.04 -1.76
C LEU A 218 -8.55 -0.01 -0.28
N GLY A 219 -9.43 0.90 0.11
CA GLY A 219 -9.98 0.97 1.46
C GLY A 219 -10.76 -0.29 1.85
N HIS A 220 -11.53 -0.86 0.93
CA HIS A 220 -12.20 -2.15 1.13
C HIS A 220 -11.20 -3.29 1.27
N LEU A 221 -10.17 -3.35 0.43
CA LEU A 221 -9.12 -4.37 0.51
C LEU A 221 -8.42 -4.33 1.87
N PHE A 222 -7.97 -3.15 2.31
CA PHE A 222 -7.32 -2.99 3.61
C PHE A 222 -8.25 -3.38 4.76
N PHE A 223 -9.52 -2.99 4.69
CA PHE A 223 -10.48 -3.41 5.69
C PHE A 223 -10.62 -4.92 5.75
N ILE A 224 -10.80 -5.58 4.60
CA ILE A 224 -10.92 -7.04 4.54
C ILE A 224 -9.67 -7.69 5.15
N ILE A 225 -8.48 -7.24 4.77
CA ILE A 225 -7.22 -7.79 5.30
C ILE A 225 -7.16 -7.62 6.82
N ILE A 226 -7.39 -6.42 7.35
CA ILE A 226 -7.32 -6.14 8.79
C ILE A 226 -8.38 -6.96 9.54
N PHE A 227 -9.60 -6.99 9.02
CA PHE A 227 -10.73 -7.67 9.63
C PHE A 227 -10.54 -9.19 9.65
N VAL A 228 -10.09 -9.78 8.54
CA VAL A 228 -9.80 -11.21 8.43
C VAL A 228 -8.67 -11.60 9.39
N ASN A 229 -7.61 -10.79 9.49
CA ASN A 229 -6.52 -11.03 10.45
C ASN A 229 -7.00 -10.94 11.91
N PHE A 230 -7.86 -9.96 12.22
CA PHE A 230 -8.43 -9.83 13.55
C PHE A 230 -9.27 -11.06 13.94
N ILE A 231 -10.09 -11.56 13.00
CA ILE A 231 -10.86 -12.80 13.22
C ILE A 231 -9.94 -14.00 13.35
N PHE A 232 -8.90 -14.10 12.54
CA PHE A 232 -7.92 -15.19 12.61
C PHE A 232 -7.27 -15.28 14.01
N ILE A 233 -6.70 -14.16 14.49
CA ILE A 233 -6.08 -14.09 15.82
C ILE A 233 -7.12 -14.40 16.91
N GLY A 234 -8.33 -13.85 16.78
CA GLY A 234 -9.43 -14.14 17.71
C GLY A 234 -9.80 -15.62 17.74
N THR A 235 -9.85 -16.29 16.58
CA THR A 235 -10.18 -17.72 16.45
C THR A 235 -9.15 -18.58 17.16
N ILE A 236 -7.85 -18.32 16.91
CA ILE A 236 -6.76 -19.02 17.60
C ILE A 236 -6.85 -18.77 19.11
N GLY A 237 -7.09 -17.53 19.53
CA GLY A 237 -7.26 -17.20 20.94
C GLY A 237 -8.38 -18.00 21.61
N ILE A 238 -9.53 -18.16 20.95
CA ILE A 238 -10.66 -18.96 21.45
C ILE A 238 -10.35 -20.46 21.44
N HIS A 239 -9.67 -20.93 20.40
CA HIS A 239 -9.23 -22.33 20.26
C HIS A 239 -8.31 -22.73 21.42
N GLU A 240 -7.24 -21.96 21.66
CA GLU A 240 -6.35 -22.19 22.80
C GLU A 240 -7.05 -22.01 24.16
N PHE A 241 -7.98 -21.06 24.25
CA PHE A 241 -8.82 -20.92 25.45
C PHE A 241 -9.71 -22.13 25.70
N GLY A 242 -10.14 -22.83 24.64
CA GLY A 242 -10.87 -24.10 24.72
C GLY A 242 -10.05 -25.20 25.37
N HIS A 243 -8.81 -25.42 24.89
CA HIS A 243 -7.86 -26.34 25.54
C HIS A 243 -7.62 -25.97 27.00
N PHE A 244 -7.38 -24.68 27.27
CA PHE A 244 -7.16 -24.17 28.62
C PHE A 244 -8.37 -24.38 29.56
N SER A 245 -9.58 -24.16 29.07
CA SER A 245 -10.79 -24.27 29.91
C SER A 245 -11.04 -25.71 30.34
N ILE A 246 -10.89 -26.66 29.42
CA ILE A 246 -11.11 -28.08 29.72
C ILE A 246 -9.99 -28.65 30.58
N SER A 247 -8.74 -28.34 30.29
CA SER A 247 -7.60 -28.78 31.11
C SER A 247 -7.66 -28.28 32.55
N LYS A 248 -8.10 -27.03 32.78
CA LYS A 248 -8.33 -26.48 34.12
C LYS A 248 -9.43 -27.22 34.87
N PHE A 249 -10.49 -27.65 34.18
CA PHE A 249 -11.55 -28.46 34.78
C PHE A 249 -11.02 -29.81 35.29
N TYR A 250 -10.00 -30.36 34.62
CA TYR A 250 -9.36 -31.62 34.99
C TYR A 250 -8.13 -31.48 35.91
N ASN A 251 -7.88 -30.29 36.46
CA ASN A 251 -6.71 -29.99 37.31
C ASN A 251 -5.36 -30.38 36.67
N CYS A 252 -5.23 -30.24 35.35
CA CYS A 252 -3.93 -30.44 34.70
C CYS A 252 -3.01 -29.24 34.98
N ASP A 253 -1.74 -29.51 35.29
CA ASP A 253 -0.73 -28.48 35.51
C ASP A 253 -0.33 -27.86 34.18
N TYR A 254 -0.69 -26.59 33.99
CA TYR A 254 -0.38 -25.88 32.76
C TYR A 254 1.00 -25.24 32.81
N ARG A 255 1.83 -25.54 31.81
CA ARG A 255 3.11 -24.85 31.58
C ARG A 255 3.08 -24.11 30.25
N LYS A 256 2.34 -23.00 30.22
CA LYS A 256 2.48 -21.91 29.22
C LYS A 256 1.98 -22.23 27.79
N ILE A 257 1.53 -21.18 27.09
CA ILE A 257 1.41 -21.17 25.63
C ILE A 257 2.83 -20.94 25.10
N VAL A 258 3.44 -21.94 24.47
CA VAL A 258 4.82 -21.87 23.98
C VAL A 258 4.81 -21.56 22.48
N TYR A 259 5.70 -20.66 22.07
CA TYR A 259 5.95 -20.33 20.67
C TYR A 259 7.15 -21.15 20.22
N GLU A 260 6.91 -22.29 19.57
CA GLU A 260 7.96 -23.17 19.05
C GLU A 260 7.56 -23.68 17.67
N ASP A 261 8.49 -23.58 16.71
CA ASP A 261 8.37 -24.06 15.33
C ASP A 261 7.07 -23.63 14.60
N ASP A 262 6.94 -22.31 14.39
CA ASP A 262 5.99 -21.66 13.49
C ASP A 262 4.48 -21.78 13.82
N PHE A 263 4.08 -22.41 14.92
CA PHE A 263 2.66 -22.51 15.34
C PHE A 263 2.43 -22.29 16.84
N PHE A 264 1.23 -21.79 17.18
CA PHE A 264 0.75 -21.73 18.57
C PHE A 264 0.54 -23.15 19.12
N ARG A 265 1.09 -23.43 20.29
CA ARG A 265 0.84 -24.67 21.04
C ARG A 265 0.60 -24.36 22.51
N THR A 266 -0.46 -24.93 23.07
CA THR A 266 -0.54 -25.13 24.51
C THR A 266 0.04 -26.49 24.88
N GLU A 267 1.07 -26.50 25.72
CA GLU A 267 1.59 -27.74 26.31
C GLU A 267 0.81 -28.05 27.58
N VAL A 268 0.04 -29.15 27.54
CA VAL A 268 -0.76 -29.62 28.67
C VAL A 268 -0.08 -30.82 29.30
N LEU A 269 0.46 -30.66 30.50
CA LEU A 269 0.97 -31.76 31.31
C LEU A 269 -0.13 -32.19 32.29
N CYS A 270 -0.90 -33.20 31.91
CA CYS A 270 -1.82 -33.85 32.83
C CYS A 270 -1.10 -35.01 33.52
N ASP A 271 -0.99 -34.98 34.85
CA ASP A 271 -0.46 -36.08 35.66
C ASP A 271 -1.42 -37.28 35.58
N GLY A 272 -1.17 -38.16 34.60
CA GLY A 272 -1.62 -39.56 34.54
C GLY A 272 -3.13 -39.85 34.59
N LYS A 273 -3.65 -40.45 33.51
CA LYS A 273 -4.98 -41.08 33.30
C LYS A 273 -6.12 -40.22 32.74
N ILE A 274 -5.89 -38.97 32.37
CA ILE A 274 -6.90 -38.21 31.61
C ILE A 274 -6.63 -38.42 30.12
N ASP A 275 -7.65 -38.87 29.40
CA ASP A 275 -7.62 -38.95 27.94
C ASP A 275 -7.52 -37.52 27.38
N ASN A 276 -6.36 -37.19 26.80
CA ASN A 276 -6.09 -35.88 26.20
C ASN A 276 -7.11 -35.52 25.10
N SER A 277 -7.86 -36.50 24.59
CA SER A 277 -8.96 -36.31 23.64
C SER A 277 -9.97 -35.25 24.09
N LEU A 278 -10.29 -35.16 25.38
CA LEU A 278 -11.25 -34.15 25.87
C LEU A 278 -10.68 -32.73 25.85
N VAL A 279 -9.38 -32.59 26.15
CA VAL A 279 -8.70 -31.30 26.08
C VAL A 279 -8.60 -30.86 24.62
N LEU A 280 -8.25 -31.77 23.70
CA LEU A 280 -8.24 -31.52 22.25
C LEU A 280 -9.63 -31.09 21.75
N LEU A 281 -10.68 -31.81 22.13
CA LEU A 281 -12.06 -31.43 21.82
C LEU A 281 -12.45 -30.04 22.34
N GLY A 282 -11.87 -29.59 23.46
CA GLY A 282 -12.05 -28.24 23.96
C GLY A 282 -11.66 -27.16 22.94
N GLY A 283 -10.50 -27.29 22.32
CA GLY A 283 -10.03 -26.35 21.30
C GLY A 283 -10.79 -26.45 19.99
N ILE A 284 -11.22 -27.66 19.61
CA ILE A 284 -12.06 -27.88 18.41
C ILE A 284 -13.46 -27.25 18.60
N LEU A 285 -14.12 -27.52 19.74
CA LEU A 285 -15.52 -27.18 19.95
C LEU A 285 -15.74 -25.72 20.33
N ALA A 286 -14.83 -25.08 21.07
CA ALA A 286 -15.05 -23.72 21.55
C ALA A 286 -15.27 -22.70 20.42
N PRO A 287 -14.45 -22.65 19.35
CA PRO A 287 -14.71 -21.74 18.24
C PRO A 287 -15.95 -22.12 17.42
N PHE A 288 -16.27 -23.42 17.27
CA PHE A 288 -17.49 -23.84 16.58
C PHE A 288 -18.76 -23.46 17.35
N LEU A 289 -18.78 -23.63 18.67
CA LEU A 289 -19.91 -23.20 19.50
C LEU A 289 -20.13 -21.69 19.37
N LEU A 290 -19.05 -20.91 19.40
CA LEU A 290 -19.16 -19.47 19.16
C LEU A 290 -19.67 -19.18 17.75
N ALA A 291 -19.15 -19.85 16.72
CA ALA A 291 -19.61 -19.67 15.34
C ALA A 291 -21.10 -20.00 15.19
N ILE A 292 -21.58 -21.08 15.81
CA ILE A 292 -23.01 -21.45 15.84
C ILE A 292 -23.84 -20.34 16.51
N LEU A 293 -23.41 -19.85 17.67
CA LEU A 293 -24.09 -18.74 18.36
C LEU A 293 -24.17 -17.50 17.48
N LEU A 294 -23.06 -17.11 16.86
CA LEU A 294 -22.99 -15.96 15.96
C LEU A 294 -23.85 -16.15 14.70
N PHE A 295 -23.95 -17.38 14.20
CA PHE A 295 -24.75 -17.70 13.02
C PHE A 295 -26.25 -17.64 13.30
N PHE A 296 -26.72 -18.13 14.45
CA PHE A 296 -28.16 -18.18 14.75
C PHE A 296 -28.68 -16.92 15.43
N ILE A 297 -27.91 -16.35 16.37
CA ILE A 297 -28.32 -15.19 17.16
C ILE A 297 -27.93 -13.89 16.47
N GLY A 298 -26.85 -13.91 15.70
CA GLY A 298 -26.30 -12.73 15.07
C GLY A 298 -27.07 -12.22 13.85
N GLY A 299 -26.99 -10.91 13.61
CA GLY A 299 -27.46 -10.27 12.38
C GLY A 299 -26.60 -10.64 11.16
N LYS A 300 -26.91 -10.06 9.99
CA LYS A 300 -26.25 -10.36 8.68
C LYS A 300 -24.72 -10.38 8.79
N PHE A 301 -24.12 -9.33 9.36
CA PHE A 301 -22.66 -9.22 9.59
C PHE A 301 -22.08 -10.32 10.51
N MET A 302 -22.78 -10.67 11.59
CA MET A 302 -22.29 -11.69 12.54
C MET A 302 -22.32 -13.10 11.94
N LYS A 303 -23.28 -13.39 11.05
CA LYS A 303 -23.34 -14.67 10.31
C LYS A 303 -22.12 -14.86 9.42
N GLU A 304 -21.61 -13.77 8.84
CA GLU A 304 -20.44 -13.80 7.97
C GLU A 304 -19.16 -14.00 8.77
N MET A 305 -19.06 -13.37 9.94
CA MET A 305 -18.00 -13.67 10.90
C MET A 305 -18.01 -15.15 11.31
N ALA A 306 -19.19 -15.78 11.46
CA ALA A 306 -19.29 -17.19 11.78
C ALA A 306 -18.68 -18.10 10.70
N PHE A 307 -18.81 -17.76 9.41
CA PHE A 307 -18.15 -18.49 8.33
C PHE A 307 -16.63 -18.36 8.40
N LEU A 308 -16.11 -17.16 8.67
CA LEU A 308 -14.67 -16.95 8.84
C LEU A 308 -14.12 -17.70 10.07
N LEU A 309 -14.81 -17.61 11.22
CA LEU A 309 -14.47 -18.33 12.45
C LEU A 309 -14.43 -19.84 12.21
N SER A 310 -15.46 -20.38 11.55
CA SER A 310 -15.51 -21.82 11.23
C SER A 310 -14.39 -22.23 10.28
N GLY A 311 -14.13 -21.41 9.25
CA GLY A 311 -13.05 -21.65 8.29
C GLY A 311 -11.68 -21.66 8.94
N PHE A 312 -11.38 -20.66 9.78
CA PHE A 312 -10.12 -20.61 10.54
C PHE A 312 -10.02 -21.73 11.57
N ASN A 313 -11.12 -22.11 12.21
CA ASN A 313 -11.12 -23.23 13.15
C ASN A 313 -10.78 -24.54 12.44
N PHE A 314 -11.36 -24.81 11.27
CA PHE A 314 -11.00 -26.00 10.47
C PHE A 314 -9.52 -26.05 10.09
N LEU A 315 -8.88 -24.88 9.89
CA LEU A 315 -7.43 -24.82 9.67
C LEU A 315 -6.64 -25.08 10.97
N ALA A 316 -7.04 -24.46 12.08
CA ALA A 316 -6.36 -24.57 13.36
C ALA A 316 -6.39 -26.01 13.93
N ILE A 317 -7.50 -26.72 13.78
CA ILE A 317 -7.69 -28.06 14.35
C ILE A 317 -6.95 -29.16 13.58
N ALA A 318 -6.30 -28.88 12.44
CA ALA A 318 -5.71 -29.91 11.59
C ALA A 318 -4.74 -30.82 12.34
N LYS A 319 -4.02 -30.23 13.30
CA LYS A 319 -3.08 -30.92 14.17
C LYS A 319 -3.74 -31.62 15.34
N ASP A 320 -4.75 -31.02 15.96
CA ASP A 320 -5.55 -31.71 16.99
C ASP A 320 -6.20 -32.97 16.43
N LEU A 321 -6.66 -32.92 15.18
CA LEU A 321 -7.21 -34.08 14.46
C LEU A 321 -6.14 -35.14 14.21
N GLN A 322 -4.91 -34.72 13.90
CA GLN A 322 -3.78 -35.63 13.78
C GLN A 322 -3.47 -36.33 15.11
N ASP A 323 -3.47 -35.58 16.21
CA ASP A 323 -3.25 -36.09 17.57
C ASP A 323 -4.43 -36.98 18.03
N PHE A 324 -5.63 -36.75 17.49
CA PHE A 324 -6.81 -37.63 17.63
C PHE A 324 -6.70 -38.94 16.83
N GLY A 325 -5.65 -39.12 16.03
CA GLY A 325 -5.41 -40.32 15.22
C GLY A 325 -6.16 -40.37 13.88
N LEU A 326 -6.65 -39.22 13.38
CA LEU A 326 -7.27 -39.17 12.05
C LEU A 326 -6.25 -39.33 10.92
N SER A 327 -6.70 -39.91 9.81
CA SER A 327 -5.85 -40.07 8.63
C SER A 327 -5.58 -38.74 7.94
N GLN A 328 -4.42 -38.63 7.28
CA GLN A 328 -4.02 -37.44 6.52
C GLN A 328 -5.04 -37.03 5.44
N ASN A 329 -5.73 -38.01 4.84
CA ASN A 329 -6.78 -37.74 3.85
C ASN A 329 -7.99 -37.02 4.46
N LEU A 330 -8.37 -37.38 5.69
CA LEU A 330 -9.47 -36.72 6.40
C LEU A 330 -9.07 -35.32 6.86
N ILE A 331 -7.83 -35.16 7.35
CA ILE A 331 -7.28 -33.85 7.72
C ILE A 331 -7.26 -32.93 6.49
N PHE A 332 -6.79 -33.43 5.34
CA PHE A 332 -6.78 -32.67 4.09
C PHE A 332 -8.19 -32.25 3.64
N ALA A 333 -9.19 -33.14 3.77
CA ALA A 333 -10.58 -32.80 3.47
C ALA A 333 -11.11 -31.69 4.39
N VAL A 334 -10.77 -31.73 5.68
CA VAL A 334 -11.11 -30.68 6.65
C VAL A 334 -10.45 -29.34 6.29
N LEU A 335 -9.18 -29.35 5.88
CA LEU A 335 -8.47 -28.14 5.42
C LEU A 335 -9.12 -27.54 4.18
N LEU A 336 -9.53 -28.37 3.20
CA LEU A 336 -10.26 -27.91 2.01
C LEU A 336 -11.60 -27.29 2.36
N LEU A 337 -12.34 -27.90 3.30
CA LEU A 337 -13.57 -27.32 3.83
C LEU A 337 -13.30 -25.97 4.50
N GLY A 338 -12.26 -25.88 5.33
CA GLY A 338 -11.81 -24.63 5.95
C GLY A 338 -11.54 -23.53 4.92
N GLY A 339 -10.75 -23.85 3.89
CA GLY A 339 -10.47 -22.95 2.78
C GLY A 339 -11.73 -22.49 2.05
N SER A 340 -12.69 -23.39 1.81
CA SER A 340 -13.96 -23.03 1.17
C SER A 340 -14.81 -22.07 2.01
N PHE A 341 -14.85 -22.26 3.33
CA PHE A 341 -15.54 -21.38 4.28
C PHE A 341 -14.88 -19.99 4.35
N LEU A 342 -13.55 -19.93 4.32
CA LEU A 342 -12.82 -18.66 4.29
C LEU A 342 -13.08 -17.88 2.99
N ILE A 343 -12.99 -18.54 1.84
CA ILE A 343 -13.28 -17.90 0.55
C ILE A 343 -14.71 -17.38 0.54
N TYR A 344 -15.67 -18.20 0.98
CA TYR A 344 -17.07 -17.81 1.03
C TYR A 344 -17.30 -16.62 1.99
N GLY A 345 -16.73 -16.65 3.19
CA GLY A 345 -16.82 -15.57 4.16
C GLY A 345 -16.23 -14.25 3.63
N ILE A 346 -15.06 -14.30 2.99
CA ILE A 346 -14.43 -13.13 2.36
C ILE A 346 -15.33 -12.56 1.25
N ILE A 347 -15.92 -13.41 0.40
CA ILE A 347 -16.81 -12.96 -0.68
C ILE A 347 -18.04 -12.23 -0.12
N ILE A 348 -18.67 -12.75 0.94
CA ILE A 348 -19.88 -12.11 1.49
C ILE A 348 -19.53 -10.79 2.17
N ILE A 349 -18.47 -10.74 2.99
CA ILE A 349 -18.03 -9.49 3.64
C ILE A 349 -17.69 -8.43 2.61
N SER A 350 -17.08 -8.84 1.49
CA SER A 350 -16.79 -7.94 0.37
C SER A 350 -18.07 -7.38 -0.24
N LYS A 351 -19.12 -8.21 -0.41
CA LYS A 351 -20.42 -7.77 -0.96
C LYS A 351 -21.17 -6.83 -0.03
N LEU A 352 -21.22 -7.14 1.27
CA LEU A 352 -21.92 -6.30 2.25
C LEU A 352 -21.46 -4.85 2.20
N ARG A 353 -20.15 -4.66 2.15
CA ARG A 353 -19.57 -3.33 2.22
C ARG A 353 -19.78 -2.53 0.94
N ILE A 354 -19.86 -3.20 -0.21
CA ILE A 354 -20.19 -2.55 -1.48
C ILE A 354 -21.67 -2.12 -1.49
N GLU A 355 -22.58 -2.94 -0.96
CA GLU A 355 -24.00 -2.57 -0.84
C GLU A 355 -24.18 -1.33 0.05
N ASP A 356 -23.52 -1.26 1.21
CA ASP A 356 -23.64 -0.12 2.13
C ASP A 356 -23.11 1.22 1.56
N GLU A 357 -22.12 1.20 0.64
CA GLU A 357 -21.62 2.43 -0.01
C GLU A 357 -22.42 2.86 -1.26
N VAL A 358 -23.22 1.98 -1.87
CA VAL A 358 -24.05 2.32 -3.04
C VAL A 358 -25.38 2.99 -2.64
N TYR A 359 -25.82 2.79 -1.39
CA TYR A 359 -27.07 3.35 -0.87
C TYR A 359 -26.88 4.54 0.10
N LEU A 360 -25.65 5.05 0.23
CA LEU A 360 -25.30 6.31 0.92
C LEU A 360 -24.81 7.34 -0.10
#